data_AF-A0A961KB84-F1
#
_entry.id   AF-A0A961KB84-F1
#
_cell.length_a   1.000
_cell.length_b   1.000
_cell.length_c   1.000
_cell.angle_alpha   90.00
_cell.angle_beta   90.00
_cell.angle_gamma   90.00
#
_symmetry.space_group_name_H-M   'P 1'
#
loop_
_entity.id
_entity.type
_entity.pdbx_description
1 polymer ?
#
loop_
_entity_poly.entity_id
_entity_poly.type
_entity_poly.pdbx_seq_one_letter_code
_entity_poly.pdbx_strand_id
1 'polypeptide(L)' 'GKIEIDPMITHVLTLEEINKGFDLMHAGKSIRSVVVF' A
#
# COMPACT_ATOMS: atom_id res chain seq x y z
N GLY A 1 21.46 -10.85 0.82
CA GLY A 1 20.23 -11.46 1.36
C GLY A 1 19.04 -10.80 0.69
N LYS A 2 17.98 -11.54 0.38
CA LYS A 2 16.72 -10.96 -0.11
C LYS A 2 16.09 -10.18 1.04
N ILE A 3 15.74 -8.91 0.80
CA ILE A 3 14.93 -8.14 1.75
C ILE A 3 13.49 -8.62 1.58
N GLU A 4 12.90 -9.14 2.65
CA GLU A 4 11.50 -9.54 2.65
C GLU A 4 10.62 -8.30 2.77
N ILE A 5 9.93 -7.97 1.67
CA ILE A 5 9.08 -6.78 1.56
C ILE A 5 7.63 -7.05 1.95
N ASP A 6 7.21 -8.31 1.91
CA ASP A 6 5.85 -8.74 2.19
C ASP A 6 5.39 -8.41 3.62
N PRO A 7 6.23 -8.57 4.68
CA PRO A 7 5.84 -8.19 6.04
C PRO A 7 5.64 -6.68 6.22
N MET A 8 6.09 -5.85 5.27
CA MET A 8 5.95 -4.40 5.32
C MET A 8 4.63 -3.93 4.70
N ILE A 9 3.88 -4.80 4.01
CA ILE A 9 2.63 -4.45 3.34
C ILE A 9 1.53 -4.33 4.39
N THR A 10 0.98 -3.12 4.51
CA THR A 10 -0.09 -2.81 5.47
C THR A 10 -1.46 -2.75 4.83
N HIS A 11 -1.52 -2.51 3.52
CA HIS A 11 -2.76 -2.36 2.77
C HIS A 11 -2.60 -2.98 1.38
N VAL A 12 -3.61 -3.72 0.96
CA VAL A 12 -3.76 -4.23 -0.41
C VAL A 12 -4.99 -3.55 -0.99
N LEU A 13 -4.84 -2.87 -2.11
CA LEU A 13 -5.88 -2.09 -2.76
C LEU A 13 -6.10 -2.59 -4.18
N THR A 14 -7.32 -2.49 -4.68
CA THR A 14 -7.61 -2.71 -6.09
C THR A 14 -7.31 -1.45 -6.90
N LEU A 15 -7.22 -1.56 -8.23
CA LEU A 15 -7.01 -0.40 -9.11
C LEU A 15 -8.12 0.65 -8.96
N GLU A 16 -9.35 0.22 -8.70
CA GLU A 16 -10.50 1.10 -8.46
C GLU A 16 -10.34 1.92 -7.16
N GLU A 17 -9.61 1.40 -6.18
CA GLU A 17 -9.34 2.05 -4.89
C GLU A 17 -8.07 2.91 -4.88
N ILE A 18 -7.45 3.19 -6.03
CA ILE A 18 -6.14 3.87 -6.07
C ILE A 18 -6.14 5.23 -5.36
N ASN A 19 -7.23 6.00 -5.47
CA ASN A 19 -7.36 7.31 -4.83
C ASN A 19 -7.35 7.21 -3.29
N LYS A 20 -8.00 6.17 -2.75
CA LYS A 20 -7.97 5.88 -1.31
C LYS A 20 -6.54 5.56 -0.84
N GLY A 21 -5.74 4.90 -1.69
CA GLY A 21 -4.31 4.70 -1.44
C GLY A 21 -3.54 6.02 -1.36
N PHE A 22 -3.80 6.96 -2.27
CA PHE A 22 -3.20 8.29 -2.22
C PHE A 22 -3.61 9.07 -0.97
N ASP A 23 -4.87 8.99 -0.55
CA ASP A 23 -5.34 9.64 0.68
C ASP A 23 -4.63 9.08 1.93
N LEU A 24 -4.47 7.76 2.01
CA LEU A 24 -3.77 7.10 3.12
C LEU A 24 -2.28 7.47 3.20
N MET A 25 -1.63 7.67 2.05
CA MET A 25 -0.24 8.15 1.98
C MET A 25 -0.13 9.60 2.46
N HIS A 26 -1.00 10.50 1.99
CA HIS A 26 -0.99 11.91 2.42
C HIS A 26 -1.34 12.07 3.91
N ALA A 27 -2.20 11.22 4.45
CA ALA A 27 -2.56 11.22 5.87
C ALA A 27 -1.48 10.58 6.78
N GLY A 28 -0.41 10.00 6.22
CA GLY A 28 0.61 9.27 6.98
C GLY A 28 0.09 7.97 7.63
N LYS A 29 -1.04 7.42 7.15
CA LYS A 29 -1.68 6.21 7.70
C LYS A 29 -1.28 4.92 6.99
N SER A 30 -0.42 5.02 5.97
CA SER A 30 0.12 3.87 5.25
C SER A 30 1.64 3.83 5.39
N ILE A 31 2.18 2.68 5.82
CA ILE A 31 3.62 2.39 5.78
C ILE A 31 3.99 1.90 4.37
N ARG A 32 3.18 0.98 3.83
CA ARG A 32 3.30 0.49 2.45
C ARG A 32 1.95 -0.08 1.97
N SER A 33 1.54 0.35 0.79
CA SER A 33 0.34 -0.13 0.09
C SER A 33 0.74 -0.78 -1.23
N VAL A 34 0.06 -1.86 -1.63
CA VAL A 34 0.25 -2.51 -2.93
C VAL A 34 -1.06 -2.50 -3.70
N VAL A 35 -1.00 -2.14 -4.98
CA VAL A 35 -2.14 -2.17 -5.89
C VAL A 35 -2.07 -3.45 -6.71
N VAL A 36 -3.13 -4.25 -6.68
CA VAL A 36 -3.26 -5.51 -7.44
C VAL A 36 -4.36 -5.34 -8.48
N PHE A 37 -4.17 -5.92 -9.66
CA PHE A 37 -5.08 -5.89 -10.81
C PHE A 37 -5.81 -7.21 -11.01
#